data_AF-A0A7W8A3Y6-F1
#
_entry.id   AF-A0A7W8A3Y6-F1
#
_cell.length_a   1.000
_cell.length_b   1.000
_cell.length_c   1.000
_cell.angle_alpha   90.00
_cell.angle_beta   90.00
_cell.angle_gamma   90.00
#
_symmetry.space_group_name_H-M   'P 1'
#
loop_
_entity.id
_entity.type
_entity.pdbx_description
1 polymer ?
#
loop_
_entity_poly.entity_id
_entity_poly.type
_entity_poly.pdbx_seq_one_letter_code
_entity_poly.pdbx_strand_id
1 'polypeptide(L)'
;MEVRLGPTPIRLTTGRLRTLLAVLAVSAGDTVTFERLALALWGEELPANARRSVQTYVTRLRRVVGRAAIRTMPGGYRLEADPERVDVLRFRRLLAEAARSRGTAAEPGLVEEADRLWRGPPFEGIDSDWLRASLAPYLQELHLGAVERRIDLRLAEGRHGELVAELLELASRHPLRESLWERLLVVLDRCGRQAEALAQYERMRRRLADELGTDPGAELRRLHACLLRDDPLRPARGPEALGVFAGRTRTLDRAGRLVEVEDGQVAGVLVLSGADGGGRTFLALVWSPA
;
A
#
# COMPACT_ATOMS: atom_id res chain seq x y z
N MET A 1 -10.35 -13.20 1.84
CA MET A 1 -10.07 -13.48 0.41
C MET A 1 -11.31 -14.05 -0.25
N GLU A 2 -11.72 -13.48 -1.38
CA GLU A 2 -12.83 -13.97 -2.21
C GLU A 2 -12.33 -14.34 -3.61
N VAL A 3 -12.85 -15.44 -4.16
CA VAL A 3 -12.48 -15.95 -5.48
C VAL A 3 -13.75 -16.35 -6.21
N ARG A 4 -13.87 -15.99 -7.48
CA ARG A 4 -15.03 -16.34 -8.31
C ARG A 4 -14.56 -16.87 -9.65
N LEU A 5 -15.23 -17.91 -10.15
CA LEU A 5 -15.09 -18.40 -11.52
C LEU A 5 -16.40 -18.14 -12.24
N GLY A 6 -16.40 -17.12 -13.11
CA GLY A 6 -17.64 -16.52 -13.60
C GLY A 6 -18.48 -15.95 -12.45
N PRO A 7 -19.78 -16.27 -12.35
CA PRO A 7 -20.64 -15.84 -11.24
C PRO A 7 -20.46 -16.69 -9.97
N THR A 8 -19.76 -17.83 -10.05
CA THR A 8 -19.74 -18.83 -8.97
C THR A 8 -18.63 -18.55 -7.96
N PRO A 9 -18.95 -18.35 -6.66
CA PRO A 9 -17.95 -18.21 -5.62
C PRO A 9 -17.23 -19.53 -5.38
N ILE A 10 -15.91 -19.47 -5.29
CA ILE A 10 -15.05 -20.60 -4.96
C ILE A 10 -14.67 -20.54 -3.48
N ARG A 11 -14.96 -21.62 -2.74
CA ARG A 11 -14.49 -21.79 -1.36
C ARG A 11 -13.16 -22.54 -1.33
N LEU A 12 -12.12 -21.85 -0.86
CA LEU A 12 -10.83 -22.46 -0.56
C LEU A 12 -10.75 -22.69 0.95
N THR A 13 -10.99 -23.92 1.39
CA THR A 13 -11.02 -24.28 2.82
C THR A 13 -9.62 -24.44 3.41
N THR A 14 -8.62 -24.81 2.61
CA THR A 14 -7.24 -24.99 3.07
C THR A 14 -6.48 -23.67 3.06
N GLY A 15 -5.93 -23.26 4.22
CA GLY A 15 -5.14 -22.03 4.36
C GLY A 15 -4.02 -21.90 3.33
N ARG A 16 -3.21 -22.95 3.13
CA ARG A 16 -2.15 -22.99 2.11
C ARG A 16 -2.64 -22.84 0.67
N LEU A 17 -3.85 -23.30 0.32
CA LEU A 17 -4.40 -23.05 -1.01
C LEU A 17 -4.78 -21.58 -1.19
N ARG A 18 -5.29 -20.94 -0.14
CA ARG A 18 -5.57 -19.50 -0.13
C ARG A 18 -4.29 -18.69 -0.29
N THR A 19 -3.24 -19.04 0.46
CA THR A 19 -1.92 -18.42 0.38
C THR A 19 -1.33 -18.57 -1.03
N LEU A 20 -1.32 -19.79 -1.58
CA LEU A 20 -0.81 -20.03 -2.94
C LEU A 20 -1.52 -19.17 -3.99
N LEU A 21 -2.85 -19.12 -3.93
CA LEU A 21 -3.62 -18.32 -4.87
C LEU A 21 -3.36 -16.82 -4.69
N ALA A 22 -3.28 -16.31 -3.46
CA ALA A 22 -3.02 -14.90 -3.21
C ALA A 22 -1.66 -14.47 -3.76
N VAL A 23 -0.60 -15.27 -3.54
CA VAL A 23 0.73 -14.98 -4.07
C VAL A 23 0.73 -14.95 -5.60
N LEU A 24 0.05 -15.90 -6.22
CA LEU A 24 -0.10 -15.95 -7.67
C LEU A 24 -0.96 -14.80 -8.22
N ALA A 25 -1.99 -14.37 -7.49
CA ALA A 25 -2.91 -13.31 -7.92
C ALA A 25 -2.26 -11.92 -7.87
N VAL A 26 -1.44 -11.63 -6.84
CA VAL A 26 -0.67 -10.37 -6.77
C VAL A 26 0.32 -10.22 -7.93
N SER A 27 0.68 -11.33 -8.58
CA SER A 27 1.56 -11.39 -9.75
C SER A 27 0.85 -12.03 -10.95
N ALA A 28 -0.47 -11.81 -11.10
CA ALA A 28 -1.22 -12.35 -12.23
C ALA A 28 -0.63 -11.87 -13.56
N GLY A 29 -0.50 -12.78 -14.53
CA GLY A 29 0.22 -12.54 -15.79
C GLY A 29 1.74 -12.79 -15.72
N ASP A 30 2.33 -12.73 -14.53
CA ASP A 30 3.76 -12.95 -14.32
C ASP A 30 4.08 -14.35 -13.78
N THR A 31 5.33 -14.80 -14.00
CA THR A 31 5.80 -16.08 -13.45
C THR A 31 6.27 -15.89 -12.01
N VAL A 32 5.65 -16.60 -11.07
CA VAL A 32 6.11 -16.70 -9.68
C VAL A 32 7.01 -17.93 -9.54
N THR A 33 8.22 -17.72 -9.04
CA THR A 33 9.21 -18.78 -8.87
C THR A 33 8.79 -19.82 -7.84
N PHE A 34 9.30 -21.04 -8.00
CA PHE A 34 9.11 -22.09 -7.01
C PHE A 34 9.56 -21.66 -5.60
N GLU A 35 10.72 -21.03 -5.51
CA GLU A 35 11.36 -20.60 -4.27
C GLU A 35 10.47 -19.59 -3.53
N ARG A 36 9.88 -18.61 -4.25
CA ARG A 36 8.95 -17.63 -3.67
C ARG A 36 7.64 -18.28 -3.23
N LEU A 37 7.10 -19.23 -4.01
CA LEU A 37 5.92 -19.98 -3.61
C LEU A 37 6.16 -20.82 -2.37
N ALA A 38 7.34 -21.43 -2.24
CA ALA A 38 7.70 -22.19 -1.06
C ALA A 38 7.83 -21.30 0.18
N LEU A 39 8.57 -20.20 0.07
CA LEU A 39 8.73 -19.24 1.16
C LEU A 39 7.37 -18.68 1.61
N ALA A 40 6.47 -18.37 0.68
CA ALA A 40 5.16 -17.86 1.05
C ALA A 40 4.26 -18.89 1.76
N LEU A 41 4.43 -20.18 1.46
CA LEU A 41 3.61 -21.26 2.01
C LEU A 41 4.10 -21.82 3.34
N TRP A 42 5.41 -21.77 3.59
CA TRP A 42 6.04 -22.40 4.74
C TRP A 42 7.02 -21.50 5.50
N GLY A 43 7.30 -20.29 5.03
CA GLY A 43 8.31 -19.43 5.64
C GLY A 43 9.68 -20.12 5.63
N GLU A 44 10.37 -20.04 6.76
CA GLU A 44 11.69 -20.67 6.96
C GLU A 44 11.59 -22.18 7.19
N GLU A 45 10.45 -22.69 7.64
CA GLU A 45 10.23 -24.11 7.96
C GLU A 45 9.81 -24.92 6.72
N LEU A 46 10.71 -25.03 5.75
CA LEU A 46 10.46 -25.77 4.51
C LEU A 46 10.32 -27.28 4.75
N PRO A 47 9.38 -27.96 4.04
CA PRO A 47 9.31 -29.42 4.07
C PRO A 47 10.50 -30.03 3.32
N ALA A 48 10.86 -31.27 3.67
CA ALA A 48 12.00 -32.00 3.10
C ALA A 48 12.04 -32.01 1.55
N ASN A 49 10.88 -31.99 0.90
CA ASN A 49 10.78 -31.76 -0.54
C ASN A 49 9.75 -30.67 -0.85
N ALA A 50 10.17 -29.41 -0.66
CA ALA A 50 9.36 -28.23 -0.96
C ALA A 50 8.87 -28.20 -2.41
N ARG A 51 9.68 -28.65 -3.38
CA ARG A 51 9.30 -28.67 -4.81
C ARG A 51 8.11 -29.58 -5.10
N ARG A 52 8.17 -30.81 -4.61
CA ARG A 52 7.06 -31.76 -4.71
C ARG A 52 5.82 -31.26 -3.94
N SER A 53 6.04 -30.59 -2.81
CA SER A 53 4.95 -30.01 -2.02
C SER A 53 4.22 -28.90 -2.77
N VAL A 54 4.94 -27.93 -3.36
CA VAL A 54 4.33 -26.87 -4.21
C VAL A 54 3.57 -27.48 -5.38
N GLN A 55 4.17 -28.44 -6.10
CA GLN A 55 3.50 -29.15 -7.20
C GLN A 55 2.17 -29.79 -6.78
N THR A 56 2.13 -30.36 -5.56
CA THR A 56 0.92 -30.95 -4.98
C THR A 56 -0.16 -29.88 -4.73
N TYR A 57 0.21 -28.75 -4.11
CA TYR A 57 -0.75 -27.65 -3.88
C TYR A 57 -1.22 -27.00 -5.17
N VAL A 58 -0.35 -26.84 -6.18
CA VAL A 58 -0.76 -26.34 -7.51
C VAL A 58 -1.73 -27.31 -8.18
N THR A 59 -1.47 -28.61 -8.10
CA THR A 59 -2.38 -29.63 -8.65
C THR A 59 -3.76 -29.54 -7.98
N ARG A 60 -3.79 -29.38 -6.66
CA ARG A 60 -5.04 -29.20 -5.91
C ARG A 60 -5.74 -27.90 -6.28
N LEU A 61 -5.01 -26.78 -6.38
CA LEU A 61 -5.57 -25.49 -6.74
C LEU A 61 -6.18 -25.51 -8.14
N ARG A 62 -5.49 -26.11 -9.13
CA ARG A 62 -6.00 -26.31 -10.50
C ARG A 62 -7.31 -27.09 -10.57
N ARG A 63 -7.55 -28.02 -9.64
CA ARG A 63 -8.84 -28.74 -9.57
C ARG A 63 -10.00 -27.82 -9.19
N VAL A 64 -9.70 -26.74 -8.48
CA VAL A 64 -10.71 -25.80 -7.97
C VAL A 64 -10.90 -24.62 -8.93
N VAL A 65 -9.81 -24.01 -9.40
CA VAL A 65 -9.85 -22.79 -10.24
C VAL A 65 -9.79 -23.08 -11.74
N GLY A 66 -9.71 -24.36 -12.12
CA GLY A 66 -9.54 -24.80 -13.50
C GLY A 66 -8.08 -25.00 -13.89
N ARG A 67 -7.81 -26.03 -14.71
CA ARG A 67 -6.45 -26.42 -15.10
C ARG A 67 -5.75 -25.34 -15.94
N ALA A 68 -6.50 -24.62 -16.78
CA ALA A 68 -5.97 -23.58 -17.66
C ALA A 68 -5.58 -22.29 -16.90
N ALA A 69 -6.18 -22.04 -15.73
CA ALA A 69 -5.96 -20.82 -14.98
C ALA A 69 -4.55 -20.72 -14.39
N ILE A 70 -3.83 -21.84 -14.20
CA ILE A 70 -2.46 -21.81 -13.71
C ILE A 70 -1.57 -22.56 -14.70
N ARG A 71 -0.65 -21.86 -15.36
CA ARG A 71 0.32 -22.47 -16.26
C ARG A 71 1.63 -22.80 -15.54
N THR A 72 2.24 -23.91 -15.95
CA THR A 72 3.58 -24.26 -15.51
C THR A 72 4.56 -23.59 -16.45
N MET A 73 5.47 -22.80 -15.90
CA MET A 73 6.49 -22.05 -16.62
C MET A 73 7.87 -22.60 -16.25
N PRO A 74 8.91 -22.34 -17.06
CA PRO A 74 10.28 -22.53 -16.61
C PRO A 74 10.49 -21.84 -15.26
N GLY A 75 10.95 -22.57 -14.24
CA GLY A 75 11.24 -22.03 -12.91
C GLY A 75 10.03 -21.78 -11.99
N GLY A 76 8.78 -21.94 -12.42
CA GLY A 76 7.64 -21.57 -11.58
C GLY A 76 6.25 -21.77 -12.17
N TYR A 77 5.33 -20.93 -11.72
CA TYR A 77 3.92 -20.97 -12.11
C TYR A 77 3.40 -19.57 -12.38
N ARG A 78 2.47 -19.46 -13.32
CA ARG A 78 1.79 -18.22 -13.70
C ARG A 78 0.30 -18.39 -13.55
N LEU A 79 -0.37 -17.40 -12.95
CA LEU A 79 -1.82 -17.32 -12.99
C LEU A 79 -2.25 -16.59 -14.27
N GLU A 80 -3.02 -17.26 -15.11
CA GLU A 80 -3.69 -16.72 -16.29
C GLU A 80 -4.99 -16.07 -15.83
N ALA A 81 -4.89 -14.82 -15.40
CA ALA A 81 -6.03 -13.99 -15.05
C ALA A 81 -5.82 -12.59 -15.63
N ASP A 82 -6.90 -12.00 -16.15
CA ASP A 82 -6.93 -10.60 -16.51
C ASP A 82 -6.63 -9.75 -15.25
N PRO A 83 -5.59 -8.89 -15.26
CA PRO A 83 -5.27 -8.01 -14.15
C PRO A 83 -6.44 -7.15 -13.67
N GLU A 84 -7.39 -6.80 -14.54
CA GLU A 84 -8.59 -6.03 -14.17
C GLU A 84 -9.55 -6.80 -13.26
N ARG A 85 -9.42 -8.13 -13.22
CA ARG A 85 -10.22 -9.02 -12.38
C ARG A 85 -9.55 -9.31 -11.04
N VAL A 86 -8.36 -8.77 -10.81
CA VAL A 86 -7.64 -8.87 -9.54
C VAL A 86 -7.66 -7.50 -8.86
N ASP A 87 -8.33 -7.42 -7.71
CA ASP A 87 -8.56 -6.15 -6.98
C ASP A 87 -7.27 -5.38 -6.69
N VAL A 88 -6.21 -6.03 -6.21
CA VAL A 88 -4.93 -5.37 -5.94
C VAL A 88 -4.25 -4.80 -7.19
N LEU A 89 -4.38 -5.47 -8.33
CA LEU A 89 -3.76 -5.01 -9.59
C LEU A 89 -4.55 -3.86 -10.19
N ARG A 90 -5.89 -3.98 -10.21
CA ARG A 90 -6.79 -2.90 -10.62
C ARG A 90 -6.63 -1.67 -9.74
N PHE A 91 -6.54 -1.85 -8.42
CA PHE A 91 -6.29 -0.77 -7.45
C PHE A 91 -5.03 0.01 -7.82
N ARG A 92 -3.90 -0.68 -8.02
CA ARG A 92 -2.63 -0.06 -8.41
C ARG A 92 -2.73 0.67 -9.75
N ARG A 93 -3.42 0.07 -10.74
CA ARG A 93 -3.62 0.71 -12.05
C ARG A 93 -4.44 2.00 -11.92
N LEU A 94 -5.56 1.97 -11.19
CA LEU A 94 -6.41 3.14 -10.99
C LEU A 94 -5.66 4.27 -10.30
N LEU A 95 -4.82 3.96 -9.31
CA LEU A 95 -3.98 4.99 -8.67
C LEU A 95 -2.92 5.55 -9.63
N ALA A 96 -2.34 4.73 -10.51
CA ALA A 96 -1.38 5.20 -11.51
C ALA A 96 -2.05 6.13 -12.52
N GLU A 97 -3.28 5.78 -12.91
CA GLU A 97 -4.10 6.59 -13.80
C GLU A 97 -4.51 7.90 -13.12
N ALA A 98 -4.97 7.85 -11.87
CA ALA A 98 -5.30 9.04 -11.08
C ALA A 98 -4.10 10.00 -10.96
N ALA A 99 -2.90 9.46 -10.73
CA ALA A 99 -1.67 10.24 -10.68
C ALA A 99 -1.36 10.94 -12.02
N ARG A 100 -1.57 10.26 -13.15
CA ARG A 100 -1.39 10.86 -14.49
C ARG A 100 -2.49 11.87 -14.84
N SER A 101 -3.68 11.69 -14.28
CA SER A 101 -4.85 12.56 -14.48
C SER A 101 -4.95 13.68 -13.44
N ARG A 102 -3.89 13.94 -12.66
CA ARG A 102 -3.87 14.95 -11.60
C ARG A 102 -4.37 16.31 -12.07
N GLY A 103 -5.31 16.89 -11.32
CA GLY A 103 -5.89 18.20 -11.62
C GLY A 103 -6.89 18.21 -12.78
N THR A 104 -7.19 17.05 -13.38
CA THR A 104 -8.26 16.90 -14.38
C THR A 104 -9.54 16.42 -13.72
N ALA A 105 -10.67 16.54 -14.42
CA ALA A 105 -11.97 16.06 -13.93
C ALA A 105 -12.05 14.53 -13.75
N ALA A 106 -11.11 13.76 -14.31
CA ALA A 106 -11.09 12.32 -14.20
C ALA A 106 -10.50 11.81 -12.86
N GLU A 107 -9.63 12.58 -12.22
CA GLU A 107 -8.90 12.14 -11.03
C GLU A 107 -9.80 11.70 -9.87
N PRO A 108 -10.84 12.46 -9.46
CA PRO A 108 -11.69 12.05 -8.33
C PRO A 108 -12.35 10.70 -8.54
N GLY A 109 -12.90 10.45 -9.74
CA GLY A 109 -13.54 9.18 -10.07
C GLY A 109 -12.58 7.99 -9.98
N LEU A 110 -11.34 8.17 -10.43
CA LEU A 110 -10.31 7.12 -10.38
C LEU A 110 -9.89 6.79 -8.93
N VAL A 111 -9.70 7.81 -8.09
CA VAL A 111 -9.36 7.62 -6.66
C VAL A 111 -10.52 6.96 -5.92
N GLU A 112 -11.76 7.39 -6.15
CA GLU A 112 -12.95 6.80 -5.53
C GLU A 112 -13.20 5.36 -5.98
N GLU A 113 -12.94 5.04 -7.24
CA GLU A 113 -13.01 3.67 -7.73
C GLU A 113 -11.94 2.79 -7.08
N ALA A 114 -10.70 3.29 -6.96
CA ALA A 114 -9.62 2.56 -6.31
C ALA A 114 -9.95 2.26 -4.84
N ASP A 115 -10.38 3.27 -4.09
CA ASP A 115 -10.69 3.10 -2.66
C ASP A 115 -11.85 2.12 -2.42
N ARG A 116 -12.86 2.08 -3.31
CA ARG A 116 -13.97 1.10 -3.23
C ARG A 116 -13.53 -0.37 -3.40
N LEU A 117 -12.35 -0.63 -3.96
CA LEU A 117 -11.80 -1.99 -4.05
C LEU A 117 -11.28 -2.48 -2.69
N TRP A 118 -11.00 -1.56 -1.77
CA TRP A 118 -10.51 -1.88 -0.44
C TRP A 118 -11.66 -2.34 0.46
N ARG A 119 -11.52 -3.52 1.06
CA ARG A 119 -12.57 -4.17 1.85
C ARG A 119 -12.16 -4.52 3.28
N GLY A 120 -10.93 -4.16 3.66
CA GLY A 120 -10.33 -4.52 4.95
C GLY A 120 -8.81 -4.70 4.83
N PRO A 121 -8.17 -5.19 5.89
CA PRO A 121 -6.73 -5.41 5.90
C PRO A 121 -6.26 -6.33 4.75
N PRO A 122 -5.13 -6.01 4.09
CA PRO A 122 -4.57 -6.87 3.05
C PRO A 122 -4.35 -8.29 3.54
N PHE A 123 -4.76 -9.26 2.72
CA PHE A 123 -4.58 -10.69 2.99
C PHE A 123 -5.24 -11.17 4.29
N GLU A 124 -6.29 -10.50 4.76
CA GLU A 124 -7.04 -10.93 5.93
C GLU A 124 -7.53 -12.39 5.80
N GLY A 125 -7.26 -13.16 6.86
CA GLY A 125 -7.52 -14.60 6.93
C GLY A 125 -6.63 -15.45 6.02
N ILE A 126 -5.48 -14.95 5.57
CA ILE A 126 -4.44 -15.73 4.89
C ILE A 126 -3.27 -15.92 5.83
N ASP A 127 -2.86 -17.18 6.00
CA ASP A 127 -1.74 -17.52 6.85
C ASP A 127 -0.44 -17.60 6.03
N SER A 128 0.32 -16.51 6.04
CA SER A 128 1.59 -16.37 5.34
C SER A 128 2.38 -15.18 5.91
N ASP A 129 3.46 -15.47 6.63
CA ASP A 129 4.36 -14.43 7.15
C ASP A 129 4.99 -13.62 6.03
N TRP A 130 5.31 -14.27 4.92
CA TRP A 130 5.88 -13.58 3.75
C TRP A 130 4.92 -12.52 3.18
N LEU A 131 3.63 -12.83 3.02
CA LEU A 131 2.65 -11.83 2.56
C LEU A 131 2.48 -10.69 3.58
N ARG A 132 2.40 -11.04 4.87
CA ARG A 132 2.26 -10.08 5.97
C ARG A 132 3.45 -9.13 6.09
N ALA A 133 4.67 -9.61 5.88
CA ALA A 133 5.88 -8.81 6.01
C ALA A 133 6.25 -8.07 4.73
N SER A 134 6.09 -8.69 3.55
CA SER A 134 6.63 -8.17 2.29
C SER A 134 5.64 -7.35 1.48
N LEU A 135 4.34 -7.65 1.53
CA LEU A 135 3.34 -7.02 0.65
C LEU A 135 2.26 -6.24 1.38
N ALA A 136 1.78 -6.74 2.53
CA ALA A 136 0.73 -6.07 3.29
C ALA A 136 1.09 -4.62 3.67
N PRO A 137 2.31 -4.29 4.17
CA PRO A 137 2.65 -2.93 4.56
C PRO A 137 2.67 -1.98 3.37
N TYR A 138 3.22 -2.42 2.24
CA TYR A 138 3.23 -1.63 1.00
C TYR A 138 1.81 -1.32 0.50
N LEU A 139 0.91 -2.31 0.51
CA LEU A 139 -0.47 -2.11 0.10
C LEU A 139 -1.21 -1.16 1.07
N GLN A 140 -0.96 -1.30 2.37
CA GLN A 140 -1.52 -0.41 3.38
C GLN A 140 -1.08 1.04 3.16
N GLU A 141 0.19 1.27 2.85
CA GLU A 141 0.73 2.60 2.55
C GLU A 141 0.11 3.20 1.28
N LEU A 142 -0.06 2.40 0.21
CA LEU A 142 -0.77 2.84 -0.98
C LEU A 142 -2.23 3.21 -0.70
N HIS A 143 -2.92 2.41 0.11
CA HIS A 143 -4.31 2.69 0.52
C HIS A 143 -4.40 3.99 1.31
N LEU A 144 -3.53 4.20 2.29
CA LEU A 144 -3.49 5.45 3.05
C LEU A 144 -3.22 6.67 2.16
N GLY A 145 -2.30 6.55 1.18
CA GLY A 145 -2.07 7.61 0.20
C GLY A 145 -3.30 7.91 -0.67
N ALA A 146 -4.07 6.89 -1.06
CA ALA A 146 -5.32 7.06 -1.80
C ALA A 146 -6.39 7.75 -0.94
N VAL A 147 -6.54 7.36 0.32
CA VAL A 147 -7.45 7.99 1.29
C VAL A 147 -7.10 9.45 1.51
N GLU A 148 -5.82 9.77 1.73
CA GLU A 148 -5.34 11.15 1.85
C GLU A 148 -5.65 11.97 0.60
N ARG A 149 -5.46 11.39 -0.60
CA ARG A 149 -5.79 12.09 -1.84
C ARG A 149 -7.29 12.33 -1.97
N ARG A 150 -8.13 11.36 -1.62
CA ARG A 150 -9.59 11.53 -1.61
C ARG A 150 -10.01 12.67 -0.68
N ILE A 151 -9.39 12.75 0.49
CA ILE A 151 -9.62 13.82 1.46
C ILE A 151 -9.21 15.17 0.87
N ASP A 152 -8.04 15.26 0.21
CA ASP A 152 -7.57 16.49 -0.44
C ASP A 152 -8.53 16.96 -1.54
N LEU A 153 -9.07 16.04 -2.34
CA LEU A 153 -10.03 16.36 -3.39
C LEU A 153 -11.35 16.88 -2.82
N ARG A 154 -11.90 16.24 -1.78
CA ARG A 154 -13.09 16.73 -1.07
C ARG A 154 -12.85 18.08 -0.38
N LEU A 155 -11.64 18.29 0.13
CA LEU A 155 -11.19 19.58 0.66
C LEU A 155 -11.08 20.67 -0.42
N ALA A 156 -10.79 20.32 -1.67
CA ALA A 156 -10.82 21.28 -2.77
C ALA A 156 -12.26 21.66 -3.17
N GLU A 157 -13.21 20.73 -3.00
CA GLU A 157 -14.64 20.90 -3.33
C GLU A 157 -15.47 21.63 -2.26
N GLY A 158 -14.88 22.02 -1.13
CA GLY A 158 -15.65 22.66 -0.04
C GLY A 158 -16.35 21.68 0.92
N ARG A 159 -16.18 20.36 0.74
CA ARG A 159 -16.90 19.32 1.50
C ARG A 159 -16.20 18.97 2.83
N HIS A 160 -16.13 19.92 3.75
CA HIS A 160 -15.27 19.80 4.95
C HIS A 160 -15.94 19.14 6.16
N GLY A 161 -17.23 19.41 6.40
CA GLY A 161 -17.93 18.96 7.61
C GLY A 161 -17.98 17.44 7.76
N GLU A 162 -18.12 16.72 6.66
CA GLU A 162 -18.16 15.25 6.62
C GLU A 162 -16.80 14.59 6.93
N LEU A 163 -15.69 15.34 6.82
CA LEU A 163 -14.34 14.80 6.93
C LEU A 163 -13.80 14.76 8.36
N VAL A 164 -14.35 15.55 9.28
CA VAL A 164 -13.81 15.65 10.66
C VAL A 164 -13.82 14.29 11.37
N ALA A 165 -14.96 13.61 11.34
CA ALA A 165 -15.12 12.33 12.03
C ALA A 165 -14.19 11.26 11.43
N GLU A 166 -14.12 11.19 10.09
CA GLU A 166 -13.25 10.27 9.37
C GLU A 166 -11.76 10.52 9.68
N LEU A 167 -11.32 11.78 9.66
CA LEU A 167 -9.94 12.14 9.95
C LEU A 167 -9.55 11.89 11.42
N LEU A 168 -10.45 12.11 12.37
CA LEU A 168 -10.22 11.76 13.77
C LEU A 168 -10.01 10.26 13.96
N GLU A 169 -10.81 9.44 13.29
CA GLU A 169 -10.71 7.99 13.31
C GLU A 169 -9.38 7.52 12.67
N LEU A 170 -9.05 8.05 11.49
CA LEU A 170 -7.81 7.73 10.79
C LEU A 170 -6.55 8.16 11.57
N ALA A 171 -6.52 9.39 12.09
CA ALA A 171 -5.42 9.89 12.90
C ALA A 171 -5.25 9.09 14.21
N SER A 172 -6.34 8.60 14.78
CA SER A 172 -6.29 7.74 15.97
C SER A 172 -5.71 6.35 15.65
N ARG A 173 -6.02 5.79 14.48
CA ARG A 173 -5.49 4.49 14.00
C ARG A 173 -4.04 4.58 13.52
N HIS A 174 -3.65 5.71 12.94
CA HIS A 174 -2.32 5.94 12.37
C HIS A 174 -1.67 7.17 13.03
N PRO A 175 -1.39 7.12 14.34
CA PRO A 175 -0.98 8.28 15.12
C PRO A 175 0.35 8.89 14.68
N LEU A 176 1.26 8.10 14.12
CA LEU A 176 2.56 8.56 13.63
C LEU A 176 2.53 9.11 12.19
N ARG A 177 1.36 9.11 11.55
CA ARG A 177 1.18 9.63 10.19
C ARG A 177 0.77 11.10 10.25
N GLU A 178 1.77 11.98 10.39
CA GLU A 178 1.62 13.43 10.52
C GLU A 178 0.70 14.05 9.45
N SER A 179 0.72 13.54 8.22
CA SER A 179 -0.11 14.00 7.10
C SER A 179 -1.62 13.88 7.34
N LEU A 180 -2.08 12.94 8.17
CA LEU A 180 -3.49 12.86 8.58
C LEU A 180 -3.85 13.95 9.59
N TRP A 181 -2.93 14.24 10.52
CA TRP A 181 -3.09 15.32 11.49
C TRP A 181 -3.12 16.68 10.80
N GLU A 182 -2.25 16.91 9.82
CA GLU A 182 -2.25 18.14 9.00
C GLU A 182 -3.63 18.41 8.38
N ARG A 183 -4.21 17.39 7.74
CA ARG A 183 -5.55 17.47 7.14
C ARG A 183 -6.63 17.71 8.19
N LEU A 184 -6.53 17.06 9.35
CA LEU A 184 -7.46 17.27 10.46
C LEU A 184 -7.44 18.72 10.95
N LEU A 185 -6.25 19.31 11.15
CA LEU A 185 -6.12 20.71 11.56
C LEU A 185 -6.73 21.66 10.54
N VAL A 186 -6.45 21.44 9.25
CA VAL A 186 -7.03 22.23 8.15
C VAL A 186 -8.55 22.13 8.11
N VAL A 187 -9.12 20.92 8.26
CA VAL A 187 -10.57 20.73 8.24
C VAL A 187 -11.23 21.39 9.45
N LEU A 188 -10.66 21.24 10.65
CA LEU A 188 -11.21 21.84 11.87
C LEU A 188 -11.23 23.36 11.79
N ASP A 189 -10.15 23.97 11.32
CA ASP A 189 -10.06 25.42 11.08
C ASP A 189 -11.14 25.91 10.10
N ARG A 190 -11.28 25.24 8.94
CA ARG A 190 -12.32 25.58 7.96
C ARG A 190 -13.75 25.39 8.45
N CYS A 191 -13.95 24.59 9.51
CA CYS A 191 -15.24 24.44 10.18
C CYS A 191 -15.44 25.45 11.32
N GLY A 192 -14.53 26.40 11.52
CA GLY A 192 -14.58 27.37 12.63
C GLY A 192 -14.24 26.76 14.00
N ARG A 193 -13.59 25.59 14.04
CA ARG A 193 -13.28 24.82 15.25
C ARG A 193 -11.80 24.96 15.64
N GLN A 194 -11.29 26.19 15.60
CA GLN A 194 -9.87 26.52 15.85
C GLN A 194 -9.38 26.04 17.22
N ALA A 195 -10.17 26.22 18.29
CA ALA A 195 -9.80 25.74 19.63
C ALA A 195 -9.60 24.22 19.67
N GLU A 196 -10.43 23.47 18.94
CA GLU A 196 -10.26 22.02 18.81
C GLU A 196 -9.04 21.66 17.97
N ALA A 197 -8.75 22.42 16.90
CA ALA A 197 -7.54 22.22 16.11
C ALA A 197 -6.27 22.37 16.97
N LEU A 198 -6.19 23.43 17.78
CA LEU A 198 -5.08 23.64 18.73
C LEU A 198 -4.98 22.48 19.74
N ALA A 199 -6.11 22.00 20.26
CA ALA A 199 -6.13 20.86 21.18
C ALA A 199 -5.64 19.55 20.52
N GLN A 200 -6.01 19.29 19.26
CA GLN A 200 -5.53 18.12 18.52
C GLN A 200 -4.03 18.20 18.20
N TYR A 201 -3.52 19.38 17.81
CA TYR A 201 -2.08 19.57 17.60
C TYR A 201 -1.30 19.25 18.87
N GLU A 202 -1.73 19.79 20.01
CA GLU A 202 -1.06 19.56 21.30
C GLU A 202 -1.12 18.09 21.74
N ARG A 203 -2.22 17.39 21.45
CA ARG A 203 -2.35 15.95 21.71
C ARG A 203 -1.34 15.14 20.88
N MET A 204 -1.23 15.42 19.59
CA MET A 204 -0.29 14.74 18.70
C MET A 204 1.17 15.08 19.05
N ARG A 205 1.47 16.34 19.39
CA ARG A 205 2.81 16.77 19.83
C ARG A 205 3.29 15.99 21.04
N ARG A 206 2.45 15.89 22.08
CA ARG A 206 2.76 15.09 23.28
C ARG A 206 3.01 13.63 22.92
N ARG A 207 2.18 13.07 22.05
CA ARG A 207 2.33 11.68 21.60
C ARG A 207 3.65 11.42 20.87
N LEU A 208 4.08 12.31 19.96
CA LEU A 208 5.37 12.18 19.28
C LEU A 208 6.55 12.30 20.26
N ALA A 209 6.45 13.19 21.23
CA ALA A 209 7.46 13.32 22.28
C ALA A 209 7.52 12.05 23.16
N ASP A 210 6.37 11.50 23.56
CA ASP A 210 6.29 10.33 24.43
C ASP A 210 6.71 9.03 23.73
N GLU A 211 6.30 8.81 22.47
CA GLU A 211 6.55 7.55 21.74
C GLU A 211 7.90 7.54 21.00
N LEU A 212 8.34 8.70 20.48
CA LEU A 212 9.52 8.80 19.62
C LEU A 212 10.62 9.72 20.17
N GLY A 213 10.32 10.53 21.20
CA GLY A 213 11.26 11.55 21.69
C GLY A 213 11.50 12.69 20.70
N THR A 214 10.56 12.93 19.77
CA THR A 214 10.70 13.90 18.68
C THR A 214 9.61 14.97 18.70
N ASP A 215 9.93 16.15 18.17
CA ASP A 215 8.95 17.20 17.88
C ASP A 215 8.21 16.96 16.55
N PRO A 216 6.99 17.54 16.37
CA PRO A 216 6.26 17.52 15.11
C PRO A 216 7.10 18.07 13.96
N GLY A 217 6.87 17.55 12.75
CA GLY A 217 7.49 18.00 11.52
C GLY A 217 7.23 19.48 11.18
N ALA A 218 8.00 19.99 10.22
CA ALA A 218 7.99 21.41 9.87
C ALA A 218 6.61 21.90 9.41
N GLU A 219 5.88 21.07 8.67
CA GLU A 219 4.56 21.43 8.14
C GLU A 219 3.50 21.54 9.25
N LEU A 220 3.45 20.59 10.18
CA LEU A 220 2.57 20.69 11.35
C LEU A 220 2.89 21.90 12.22
N ARG A 221 4.18 22.20 12.45
CA ARG A 221 4.58 23.41 13.19
C ARG A 221 4.16 24.69 12.45
N ARG A 222 4.23 24.69 11.12
CA ARG A 222 3.75 25.81 10.28
C ARG A 222 2.24 25.99 10.42
N LEU A 223 1.45 24.91 10.30
CA LEU A 223 0.00 24.96 10.45
C LEU A 223 -0.40 25.45 11.85
N HIS A 224 0.28 24.98 12.90
CA HIS A 224 0.06 25.47 14.26
C HIS A 224 0.37 26.98 14.40
N ALA A 225 1.47 27.46 13.82
CA ALA A 225 1.80 28.89 13.84
C ALA A 225 0.74 29.75 13.13
N CYS A 226 0.18 29.26 12.01
CA CYS A 226 -0.94 29.92 11.33
C CYS A 226 -2.21 29.93 12.19
N LEU A 227 -2.56 28.80 12.81
CA LEU A 227 -3.69 28.70 13.74
C LEU A 227 -3.60 29.73 14.87
N LEU A 228 -2.41 29.97 15.43
CA LEU A 228 -2.21 30.94 16.50
C LEU A 228 -2.35 32.41 16.06
N ARG A 229 -2.18 32.68 14.76
CA ARG A 229 -2.25 34.03 14.16
C ARG A 229 -3.58 34.33 13.49
N ASP A 230 -4.49 33.36 13.47
CA ASP A 230 -5.71 33.41 12.67
C ASP A 230 -5.42 33.56 11.16
N ASP A 231 -4.27 33.05 10.71
CA ASP A 231 -3.88 33.06 9.31
C ASP A 231 -4.58 31.90 8.56
N PRO A 232 -5.06 32.10 7.32
CA PRO A 232 -5.72 31.04 6.55
C PRO A 232 -4.85 29.80 6.38
N LEU A 233 -5.34 28.64 6.86
CA LEU A 233 -4.65 27.38 6.63
C LEU A 233 -4.75 26.93 5.18
N ARG A 234 -3.59 26.72 4.57
CA ARG A 234 -3.45 26.01 3.30
C ARG A 234 -2.71 24.71 3.57
N PRO A 235 -3.25 23.55 3.14
CA PRO A 235 -2.45 22.33 3.18
C PRO A 235 -1.21 22.55 2.30
N ALA A 236 -0.03 22.08 2.74
CA ALA A 236 1.04 21.85 1.78
C ALA A 236 0.47 21.03 0.62
N ARG A 237 0.84 21.37 -0.62
CA ARG A 237 0.64 20.43 -1.71
C ARG A 237 1.42 19.19 -1.27
N GLY A 238 0.71 18.13 -0.88
CA GLY A 238 1.34 16.89 -0.42
C GLY A 238 2.40 16.46 -1.45
N PRO A 239 3.42 15.68 -1.06
CA PRO A 239 4.45 15.25 -2.01
C PRO A 239 3.76 14.79 -3.30
N GLU A 240 4.24 15.31 -4.44
CA GLU A 240 3.67 15.05 -5.77
C GLU A 240 3.58 13.56 -6.13
N ALA A 241 4.19 12.71 -5.30
CA ALA A 241 4.12 11.27 -5.37
C ALA A 241 2.83 10.70 -4.74
N LEU A 242 1.73 10.70 -5.49
CA LEU A 242 1.12 9.38 -5.76
C LEU A 242 2.08 8.69 -6.73
N GLY A 243 3.28 8.37 -6.25
CA GLY A 243 4.31 7.69 -7.00
C GLY A 243 3.86 6.26 -7.07
N VAL A 244 2.87 5.96 -7.91
CA VAL A 244 2.62 4.58 -8.27
C VAL A 244 3.84 4.12 -9.02
N PHE A 245 4.65 3.33 -8.33
CA PHE A 245 5.78 2.67 -8.91
C PHE A 245 5.28 1.58 -9.85
N ALA A 246 5.24 1.91 -11.13
CA ALA A 246 5.11 0.96 -12.23
C ALA A 246 6.52 0.65 -12.75
N GLY A 247 7.06 -0.52 -12.44
CA GLY A 247 8.25 -1.07 -13.10
C GLY A 247 9.54 -1.15 -12.25
N ARG A 248 10.28 -2.26 -12.45
CA ARG A 248 11.58 -2.69 -11.88
C ARG A 248 11.53 -3.35 -10.50
N THR A 249 11.69 -4.67 -10.52
CA THR A 249 11.88 -5.50 -9.33
C THR A 249 13.33 -5.94 -9.25
N ARG A 250 14.03 -5.68 -8.14
CA ARG A 250 15.31 -6.33 -7.85
C ARG A 250 15.04 -7.70 -7.25
N THR A 251 15.70 -8.74 -7.75
CA THR A 251 15.58 -10.10 -7.21
C THR A 251 16.94 -10.58 -6.73
N LEU A 252 16.98 -11.28 -5.60
CA LEU A 252 18.18 -11.99 -5.13
C LEU A 252 18.38 -13.24 -5.98
N ASP A 253 19.58 -13.43 -6.52
CA ASP A 253 19.95 -14.67 -7.18
C ASP A 253 20.15 -15.81 -6.16
N ARG A 254 20.39 -17.03 -6.66
CA ARG A 254 20.60 -18.23 -5.83
C ARG A 254 21.82 -18.16 -4.90
N ALA A 255 22.68 -17.14 -5.03
CA ALA A 255 23.84 -16.89 -4.19
C ALA A 255 23.66 -15.65 -3.28
N GLY A 256 22.45 -15.07 -3.21
CA GLY A 256 22.16 -13.91 -2.37
C GLY A 256 22.66 -12.59 -2.95
N ARG A 257 23.00 -12.54 -4.25
CA ARG A 257 23.43 -11.31 -4.93
C ARG A 257 22.24 -10.64 -5.61
N LEU A 258 22.15 -9.32 -5.47
CA LEU A 258 21.14 -8.51 -6.16
C LEU A 258 21.44 -8.48 -7.66
N VAL A 259 20.45 -8.83 -8.49
CA VAL A 259 20.57 -8.79 -9.96
C VAL A 259 19.46 -7.93 -10.57
N GLU A 260 19.82 -7.16 -11.60
CA GLU A 260 18.94 -6.22 -12.31
C GLU A 260 18.19 -6.88 -13.48
N VAL A 261 16.97 -6.39 -13.74
CA VAL A 261 16.10 -6.83 -14.85
C VAL A 261 15.57 -5.58 -15.56
N GLU A 262 15.82 -5.46 -16.86
CA GLU A 262 15.32 -4.35 -17.70
C GLU A 262 13.99 -4.70 -18.37
N ASP A 263 12.95 -3.91 -18.09
CA ASP A 263 12.19 -3.17 -19.11
C ASP A 263 11.15 -2.19 -18.49
N GLY A 264 11.13 -0.95 -19.00
CA GLY A 264 10.09 0.10 -18.75
C GLY A 264 10.29 1.00 -17.52
N GLN A 265 10.13 2.32 -17.68
CA GLN A 265 10.51 3.38 -16.71
C GLN A 265 9.41 3.77 -15.68
N VAL A 266 9.77 3.90 -14.38
CA VAL A 266 9.29 4.90 -13.37
C VAL A 266 10.38 5.07 -12.28
N ALA A 267 10.50 6.24 -11.63
CA ALA A 267 11.46 6.61 -10.55
C ALA A 267 10.85 6.59 -9.12
N GLY A 268 11.52 5.95 -8.15
CA GLY A 268 10.92 5.61 -6.84
C GLY A 268 11.95 5.32 -5.76
N VAL A 269 11.60 5.72 -4.54
CA VAL A 269 12.48 5.71 -3.35
C VAL A 269 12.04 4.58 -2.42
N LEU A 270 12.99 3.71 -2.03
CA LEU A 270 12.83 2.72 -0.97
C LEU A 270 13.54 3.24 0.29
N VAL A 271 12.80 3.44 1.38
CA VAL A 271 13.39 3.80 2.69
C VAL A 271 13.55 2.52 3.51
N LEU A 272 14.79 2.17 3.85
CA LEU A 272 15.09 1.13 4.82
C LEU A 272 15.56 1.83 6.10
N SER A 273 14.85 1.61 7.21
CA SER A 273 15.29 2.05 8.54
C SER A 273 16.03 0.90 9.23
N GLY A 274 17.31 1.13 9.54
CA GLY A 274 18.06 0.34 10.51
C GLY A 274 18.39 1.24 11.70
N ALA A 275 18.08 0.79 12.90
CA ALA A 275 18.58 1.40 14.13
C ALA A 275 20.10 1.20 14.17
N ASP A 276 20.84 2.30 14.41
CA ASP A 276 21.97 2.40 15.34
C ASP A 276 22.52 3.83 15.29
N GLY A 277 22.83 4.37 16.46
CA GLY A 277 22.96 5.81 16.72
C GLY A 277 24.12 6.53 16.03
N GLY A 278 23.90 7.83 15.81
CA GLY A 278 24.96 8.82 15.62
C GLY A 278 25.35 9.10 14.17
N GLY A 279 24.47 9.80 13.44
CA GLY A 279 24.77 10.33 12.11
C GLY A 279 23.79 9.81 11.07
N ARG A 280 22.84 10.66 10.64
CA ARG A 280 21.87 10.35 9.60
C ARG A 280 22.60 10.17 8.26
N THR A 281 23.10 8.97 8.00
CA THR A 281 23.60 8.62 6.67
C THR A 281 22.38 8.27 5.81
N PHE A 282 21.85 9.28 5.14
CA PHE A 282 20.81 9.10 4.12
C PHE A 282 21.47 8.55 2.86
N LEU A 283 21.32 7.25 2.59
CA LEU A 283 21.64 6.71 1.27
C LEU A 283 20.41 6.85 0.37
N ALA A 284 20.30 8.00 -0.31
CA ALA A 284 19.31 8.20 -1.36
C ALA A 284 19.84 7.58 -2.66
N LEU A 285 19.27 6.45 -3.09
CA LEU A 285 19.48 5.97 -4.45
C LEU A 285 18.47 6.67 -5.37
N VAL A 286 18.91 7.78 -5.95
CA VAL A 286 18.22 8.43 -7.07
C VAL A 286 18.55 7.66 -8.34
N TRP A 287 17.53 7.27 -9.10
CA TRP A 287 17.73 6.76 -10.44
C TRP A 287 16.84 7.51 -11.44
N SER A 288 17.44 7.87 -12.58
CA SER A 288 16.86 8.58 -13.71
C SER A 288 17.22 7.83 -14.99
N PRO A 289 16.32 7.78 -15.96
CA PRO A 289 16.69 7.58 -17.36
C PRO A 289 16.36 8.82 -18.21
N ALA A 290 17.20 9.06 -19.22
CA ALA A 290 16.79 9.76 -20.44
C ALA A 290 15.74 8.93 -21.19
#